data_AF-A0A959HRL6-F1
#
_entry.id   AF-A0A959HRL6-F1
#
_cell.length_a   1.000
_cell.length_b   1.000
_cell.length_c   1.000
_cell.angle_alpha   90.00
_cell.angle_beta   90.00
_cell.angle_gamma   90.00
#
_symmetry.space_group_name_H-M   'P 1'
#
loop_
_entity.id
_entity.type
_entity.pdbx_description
1 polymer ?
#
loop_
_entity_poly.entity_id
_entity_poly.type
_entity_poly.pdbx_seq_one_letter_code
_entity_poly.pdbx_strand_id
1 'polypeptide(L)'
;MDWMYANCSTTAQRGALDWKNRFRDAVRPVFEDLYKSVSTGNEARISINSNSQPDYRVKLEQELKELRESEMWQAGRTVRSLRPEKQ
;
A
#
# COMPACT_ATOMS: atom_id res chain seq x y z
N MET A 1 12.12 16.60 6.67
CA MET A 1 12.21 15.63 5.55
C MET A 1 13.46 15.87 4.71
N ASP A 2 13.84 17.14 4.53
CA ASP A 2 15.18 17.59 4.13
C ASP A 2 16.34 16.71 4.66
N TRP A 3 16.35 16.36 5.95
CA TRP A 3 17.38 15.47 6.51
C TRP A 3 17.45 14.11 5.82
N MET A 4 16.31 13.47 5.52
CA MET A 4 16.28 12.19 4.80
C MET A 4 16.87 12.34 3.39
N TYR A 5 16.53 13.40 2.67
CA TYR A 5 17.04 13.64 1.32
C TYR A 5 18.55 13.90 1.34
N ALA A 6 19.04 14.70 2.28
CA ALA A 6 20.45 15.05 2.41
C ALA A 6 21.36 13.82 2.66
N ASN A 7 20.81 12.74 3.21
CA ASN A 7 21.54 11.49 3.48
C ASN A 7 21.45 10.46 2.33
N CYS A 8 20.80 10.79 1.21
CA CYS A 8 20.80 9.97 0.00
C CYS A 8 21.86 10.43 -1.01
N SER A 9 22.21 9.58 -1.97
CA SER A 9 23.10 9.97 -3.08
C SER A 9 22.49 11.09 -3.93
N THR A 10 23.33 11.86 -4.61
CA THR A 10 22.89 12.97 -5.50
C THR A 10 21.86 12.50 -6.54
N THR A 11 22.04 11.30 -7.12
CA THR A 11 21.10 10.72 -8.09
C THR A 11 19.72 10.49 -7.48
N ALA A 12 19.66 9.92 -6.27
CA ALA A 12 18.40 9.68 -5.57
C ALA A 12 17.73 11.01 -5.14
N GLN A 13 18.52 11.98 -4.67
CA GLN A 13 18.02 13.31 -4.33
C GLN A 13 17.35 14.00 -5.52
N ARG A 14 18.02 14.03 -6.68
CA ARG A 14 17.48 14.65 -7.90
C ARG A 14 16.23 13.93 -8.38
N GLY A 15 16.26 12.61 -8.47
CA GLY A 15 15.09 11.82 -8.85
C GLY A 15 13.89 12.12 -7.95
N ALA A 16 14.07 12.12 -6.64
CA ALA A 16 12.96 12.39 -5.71
C ALA A 16 12.45 13.84 -5.83
N LEU A 17 13.33 14.84 -5.88
CA LEU A 17 12.93 16.25 -5.97
C LEU A 17 12.25 16.61 -7.29
N ASP A 18 12.73 16.05 -8.40
CA ASP A 18 12.21 16.34 -9.74
C ASP A 18 10.85 15.68 -9.98
N TRP A 19 10.58 14.53 -9.35
CA TRP A 19 9.36 13.76 -9.57
C TRP A 19 8.28 13.90 -8.49
N LYS A 20 8.61 14.33 -7.26
CA LYS A 20 7.64 14.34 -6.14
C LYS A 20 6.34 15.07 -6.44
N ASN A 21 6.40 16.21 -7.15
CA ASN A 21 5.21 17.01 -7.48
C ASN A 21 4.34 16.28 -8.52
N ARG A 22 4.97 15.63 -9.50
CA ARG A 22 4.26 14.86 -10.54
C ARG A 22 3.52 13.68 -9.93
N PHE A 23 4.19 12.92 -9.07
CA PHE A 23 3.55 11.80 -8.36
C PHE A 23 2.42 12.28 -7.47
N ARG A 24 2.64 13.34 -6.68
CA ARG A 24 1.60 13.95 -5.84
C ARG A 24 0.37 14.30 -6.67
N ASP A 25 0.55 14.99 -7.79
CA ASP A 25 -0.59 15.46 -8.58
C ASP A 25 -1.30 14.31 -9.30
N ALA A 26 -0.58 13.24 -9.67
CA ALA A 26 -1.18 12.03 -10.22
C ALA A 26 -2.02 11.25 -9.19
N VAL A 27 -1.60 11.18 -7.93
CA VAL A 27 -2.31 10.42 -6.88
C VAL A 27 -3.33 11.27 -6.12
N ARG A 28 -3.25 12.60 -6.20
CA ARG A 28 -4.13 13.52 -5.47
C ARG A 28 -5.62 13.24 -5.71
N PRO A 29 -6.12 13.06 -6.96
CA PRO A 29 -7.54 12.81 -7.17
C PRO A 29 -8.03 11.54 -6.47
N VAL A 30 -7.22 10.48 -6.46
CA VAL A 30 -7.53 9.23 -5.76
C VAL A 30 -7.66 9.45 -4.26
N PHE A 31 -6.78 10.25 -3.68
CA PHE A 31 -6.88 10.60 -2.26
C PHE A 31 -8.10 11.47 -1.97
N GLU A 32 -8.41 12.45 -2.82
CA GLU A 32 -9.61 13.29 -2.66
C GLU A 32 -10.88 12.45 -2.67
N ASP A 33 -11.00 11.49 -3.59
CA ASP A 33 -12.11 10.53 -3.65
C ASP A 33 -12.17 9.65 -2.38
N LEU A 34 -11.02 9.14 -1.93
CA LEU A 34 -10.92 8.33 -0.71
C LEU A 34 -11.38 9.12 0.53
N TYR A 35 -10.88 10.34 0.71
CA TYR A 35 -11.27 11.19 1.85
C TYR A 35 -12.76 11.54 1.81
N LYS A 36 -13.29 11.83 0.62
CA LYS A 36 -14.73 12.07 0.43
C LYS A 36 -15.54 10.83 0.80
N SER A 37 -15.16 9.65 0.32
CA SER A 37 -15.84 8.38 0.63
C SER A 37 -15.85 8.07 2.13
N VAL A 38 -14.73 8.33 2.82
CA VAL A 38 -14.65 8.19 4.28
C VAL A 38 -15.53 9.20 5.00
N SER A 39 -15.41 10.49 4.65
CA SER A 39 -16.16 11.57 5.33
C SER A 39 -17.68 11.44 5.19
N THR A 40 -18.15 10.87 4.08
CA THR A 40 -19.57 10.60 3.82
C THR A 40 -20.08 9.32 4.47
N GLY A 41 -19.22 8.56 5.16
CA GLY A 41 -19.55 7.28 5.77
C GLY A 41 -19.72 6.13 4.77
N ASN A 42 -19.41 6.35 3.48
CA ASN A 42 -19.57 5.34 2.44
C ASN A 42 -18.63 4.15 2.66
N GLU A 43 -17.36 4.38 3.02
CA GLU A 43 -16.42 3.29 3.36
C GLU A 43 -16.90 2.46 4.56
N ALA A 44 -17.46 3.11 5.59
CA ALA A 44 -18.00 2.41 6.75
C ALA A 44 -19.19 1.52 6.37
N ARG A 45 -20.10 2.03 5.52
CA ARG A 45 -21.22 1.26 4.97
C ARG A 45 -20.72 0.06 4.16
N ILE A 46 -19.73 0.24 3.29
CA ILE A 46 -19.15 -0.86 2.49
C ILE A 46 -18.58 -1.93 3.44
N SER A 47 -17.80 -1.53 4.44
CA SER A 47 -17.20 -2.46 5.39
C SER A 47 -18.25 -3.26 6.17
N ILE A 48 -19.29 -2.60 6.71
CA ILE A 48 -20.38 -3.26 7.44
C ILE A 48 -21.12 -4.23 6.52
N ASN A 49 -21.45 -3.79 5.30
CA ASN A 49 -22.18 -4.61 4.34
C ASN A 49 -21.38 -5.86 3.93
N SER A 50 -20.08 -5.72 3.68
CA SER A 50 -19.21 -6.84 3.33
C SER A 50 -19.07 -7.81 4.49
N ASN A 51 -18.78 -7.34 5.70
CA ASN A 51 -18.62 -8.19 6.89
C ASN A 51 -19.92 -8.90 7.31
N SER A 52 -21.08 -8.37 6.94
CA SER A 52 -22.38 -8.98 7.26
C SER A 52 -22.76 -10.13 6.32
N GLN A 53 -22.01 -10.36 5.23
CA GLN A 53 -22.29 -11.45 4.31
C GLN A 53 -21.89 -12.80 4.92
N PRO A 54 -22.72 -13.85 4.78
CA PRO A 54 -22.45 -15.17 5.37
C PRO A 54 -21.19 -15.83 4.78
N ASP A 55 -20.78 -15.46 3.56
CA ASP A 55 -19.62 -15.99 2.85
C ASP A 55 -18.40 -15.04 2.88
N TYR A 56 -18.46 -13.96 3.66
CA TYR A 56 -17.41 -12.95 3.70
C TYR A 56 -16.02 -13.54 3.95
N ARG A 57 -15.91 -14.48 4.90
CA ARG A 57 -14.63 -15.11 5.26
C ARG A 57 -14.02 -15.88 4.09
N VAL A 58 -14.84 -16.54 3.28
CA VAL A 58 -14.38 -17.33 2.12
C VAL A 58 -13.87 -16.40 1.03
N LYS A 59 -14.62 -15.33 0.71
CA LYS A 59 -14.19 -14.30 -0.25
C LYS A 59 -12.90 -13.61 0.19
N LEU A 60 -12.82 -13.22 1.45
CA LEU A 60 -11.62 -12.58 2.01
C LEU A 60 -10.40 -13.52 1.93
N GLU A 61 -10.54 -14.81 2.26
CA GLU A 61 -9.44 -15.75 2.13
C GLU A 61 -8.96 -15.91 0.68
N GLN A 62 -9.85 -15.81 -0.31
CA GLN A 62 -9.47 -15.82 -1.72
C GLN A 62 -8.64 -14.58 -2.09
N GLU A 63 -9.07 -13.39 -1.71
CA GLU A 63 -8.32 -12.14 -1.95
C GLU A 63 -6.95 -12.15 -1.23
N LEU A 64 -6.92 -12.61 0.02
CA LEU A 64 -5.68 -12.73 0.80
C LEU A 64 -4.74 -13.79 0.22
N LYS A 65 -5.28 -14.89 -0.33
CA LYS A 65 -4.50 -15.92 -1.02
C LYS A 65 -3.83 -15.34 -2.25
N GLU A 66 -4.54 -14.58 -3.08
CA GLU A 66 -3.99 -13.92 -4.27
C GLU A 66 -2.82 -12.99 -3.92
N LEU A 67 -2.98 -12.17 -2.88
CA LEU A 67 -1.90 -11.31 -2.39
C LEU A 67 -0.70 -12.12 -1.88
N ARG A 68 -0.95 -13.19 -1.12
CA ARG A 68 0.11 -14.05 -0.57
C ARG A 68 0.87 -14.81 -1.66
N GLU A 69 0.18 -15.19 -2.72
CA GLU A 69 0.73 -15.92 -3.86
C GLU A 69 1.37 -14.99 -4.89
N SER A 70 1.20 -13.67 -4.77
CA SER A 70 1.90 -12.70 -5.62
C SER A 70 3.43 -12.84 -5.55
N GLU A 71 4.09 -12.62 -6.69
CA GLU A 71 5.53 -12.77 -6.85
C GLU A 71 6.32 -11.98 -5.79
N MET A 72 5.93 -10.72 -5.59
CA MET A 72 6.57 -9.83 -4.61
C MET A 72 6.53 -10.40 -3.19
N TRP A 73 5.43 -11.07 -2.82
CA TRP A 73 5.28 -11.64 -1.49
C TRP A 73 6.07 -12.94 -1.31
N GLN A 74 6.07 -13.80 -2.33
CA GLN A 74 6.86 -15.02 -2.35
C GLN A 74 8.37 -14.71 -2.28
N ALA A 75 8.84 -13.81 -3.14
CA ALA A 75 10.24 -13.36 -3.14
C ALA A 75 10.62 -12.73 -1.80
N GLY A 76 9.76 -11.86 -1.26
CA GLY A 76 9.96 -11.24 0.04
C GLY A 76 10.04 -12.26 1.19
N ARG A 77 9.25 -13.34 1.15
CA ARG A 77 9.30 -14.41 2.15
C ARG A 77 10.68 -15.07 2.18
N THR A 78 11.19 -15.46 1.01
CA THR A 78 12.51 -16.11 0.86
C THR A 78 13.64 -15.18 1.29
N VAL A 79 13.65 -13.93 0.82
CA VAL A 79 14.68 -12.96 1.20
C VAL A 79 14.67 -12.69 2.72
N ARG A 80 13.48 -12.64 3.34
CA ARG A 80 13.37 -12.47 4.79
C ARG A 80 13.88 -13.68 5.58
N SER A 81 13.72 -14.90 5.10
CA SER A 81 14.24 -16.10 5.80
C SER A 81 15.76 -16.23 5.73
N LEU A 82 16.42 -15.51 4.80
CA LEU A 82 17.88 -15.48 4.67
C LEU A 82 18.53 -14.41 5.56
N ARG A 83 17.75 -13.61 6.30
CA ARG A 83 18.31 -12.56 7.17
C ARG A 83 19.03 -13.20 8.37
N PRO A 84 20.25 -12.75 8.72
CA PRO A 84 21.01 -13.28 9.84
C PRO A 84 20.26 -13.27 11.18
N GLU A 85 19.44 -12.24 11.41
CA GLU A 85 18.57 -12.07 12.60
C GLU A 85 17.52 -13.18 12.78
N LYS A 86 17.30 -14.02 11.75
CA LYS A 86 16.24 -15.05 11.69
C LYS A 86 16.78 -16.48 11.56
N GLN A 87 18.10 -16.65 11.60
CA GLN A 87 18.77 -17.94 11.76
C GLN A 87 18.95 -18.24 13.24
#